data_AF-A0A0Q9PCP7-F1
#
_entry.id   AF-A0A0Q9PCP7-F1
#
_cell.length_a   1.000
_cell.length_b   1.000
_cell.length_c   1.000
_cell.angle_alpha   90.00
_cell.angle_beta   90.00
_cell.angle_gamma   90.00
#
_symmetry.space_group_name_H-M   'P 1'
#
loop_
_entity.id
_entity.type
_entity.pdbx_description
1 polymer ?
#
loop_
_entity_poly.entity_id
_entity_poly.type
_entity_poly.pdbx_seq_one_letter_code
_entity_poly.pdbx_strand_id
1 'polypeptide(L)'
;MSQHLPALVVLLTVLLQFGTAIAVGRARSKYGIKAPATSGHPAFDRAFRVQMNTLESTLMFLPSLWLAAHYGFAAWAGITGLVWVAGRAWYAAAYLQDAARREGGFALGSIGWLATLALGVYGLIRAFVLS
;
A
#
# COMPACT_ATOMS: atom_id res chain seq x y z
N MET A 1 -11.62 22.26 -4.96
CA MET A 1 -10.76 21.08 -5.22
C MET A 1 -11.36 19.89 -4.46
N SER A 2 -11.84 18.86 -5.16
CA SER A 2 -12.44 17.68 -4.51
C SER A 2 -11.35 16.76 -3.94
N GLN A 3 -10.85 17.08 -2.75
CA GLN A 3 -9.83 16.30 -2.02
C GLN A 3 -10.40 15.04 -1.34
N HIS A 4 -11.70 14.76 -1.47
CA HIS A 4 -12.37 13.66 -0.77
C HIS A 4 -11.86 12.27 -1.18
N LEU A 5 -11.56 12.07 -2.47
CA LEU A 5 -11.15 10.76 -2.96
C LEU A 5 -9.72 10.38 -2.53
N PRO A 6 -8.69 11.25 -2.64
CA PRO A 6 -7.39 11.00 -2.03
C PRO A 6 -7.46 10.82 -0.51
N ALA A 7 -8.30 11.59 0.20
CA ALA A 7 -8.47 11.42 1.64
C ALA A 7 -9.05 10.04 2.01
N LEU A 8 -10.02 9.54 1.24
CA LEU A 8 -10.53 8.18 1.40
C LEU A 8 -9.43 7.14 1.17
N VAL A 9 -8.60 7.31 0.15
CA VAL A 9 -7.45 6.42 -0.10
C VAL A 9 -6.48 6.39 1.08
N VAL A 10 -6.17 7.55 1.68
CA VAL A 10 -5.33 7.62 2.88
C VAL A 10 -5.97 6.85 4.03
N LEU A 11 -7.27 7.05 4.31
CA LEU A 11 -7.99 6.31 5.34
C LEU A 11 -7.92 4.79 5.12
N LEU A 12 -8.20 4.33 3.89
CA LEU A 12 -8.13 2.91 3.55
C LEU A 12 -6.71 2.35 3.68
N THR A 13 -5.70 3.15 3.36
CA THR A 13 -4.28 2.78 3.53
C THR A 13 -3.94 2.58 5.01
N VAL A 14 -4.45 3.45 5.90
CA VAL A 14 -4.29 3.30 7.36
C VAL A 14 -4.98 2.02 7.85
N LEU A 15 -6.21 1.77 7.41
CA LEU A 15 -6.96 0.56 7.79
C LEU A 15 -6.27 -0.72 7.30
N LEU A 16 -5.73 -0.71 6.07
CA LEU A 16 -4.93 -1.80 5.53
C LEU A 16 -3.68 -2.06 6.38
N GLN A 17 -2.92 -1.01 6.71
CA GLN A 17 -1.73 -1.14 7.56
C GLN A 17 -2.07 -1.70 8.93
N PHE A 18 -3.15 -1.21 9.54
CA PHE A 18 -3.64 -1.74 10.81
C PHE A 18 -4.06 -3.21 10.71
N GLY A 19 -4.75 -3.59 9.63
CA GLY A 19 -5.12 -4.98 9.35
C GLY A 19 -3.93 -5.92 9.23
N THR A 20 -2.86 -5.51 8.52
CA THR A 20 -1.64 -6.32 8.42
C THR A 20 -0.91 -6.43 9.77
N ALA A 21 -0.89 -5.38 10.59
CA ALA A 21 -0.32 -5.42 11.93
C ALA A 21 -1.09 -6.39 12.85
N ILE A 22 -2.43 -6.39 12.79
CA ILE A 22 -3.26 -7.37 13.51
C ILE A 22 -2.95 -8.80 13.05
N ALA A 23 -2.79 -9.03 11.74
CA ALA A 23 -2.44 -10.35 11.23
C ALA A 23 -1.11 -10.87 11.80
N VAL A 24 -0.10 -10.01 11.91
CA VAL A 24 1.18 -10.33 12.55
C VAL A 24 1.00 -10.62 14.03
N GLY A 25 0.27 -9.78 14.77
CA GLY A 25 0.00 -9.99 16.20
C GLY A 25 -0.74 -11.30 16.48
N ARG A 26 -1.74 -11.64 15.65
CA ARG A 26 -2.46 -12.92 15.72
C ARG A 26 -1.55 -14.11 15.44
N ALA A 27 -0.73 -14.04 14.39
CA ALA A 27 0.23 -15.09 14.08
C ALA A 27 1.27 -15.26 15.19
N ARG A 28 1.75 -14.15 15.77
CA ARG A 28 2.70 -14.15 16.88
C ARG A 28 2.15 -14.93 18.08
N SER A 29 0.92 -14.62 18.47
CA SER A 29 0.23 -15.30 19.57
C SER A 29 -0.03 -16.77 19.24
N LYS A 30 -0.61 -17.05 18.06
CA LYS A 30 -0.98 -18.40 17.63
C LYS A 30 0.19 -19.38 17.57
N TYR A 31 1.36 -18.91 17.13
CA TYR A 31 2.55 -19.74 16.95
C TYR A 31 3.61 -19.56 18.06
N GLY A 32 3.28 -18.85 19.14
CA GLY A 32 4.15 -18.71 20.31
C GLY A 32 5.47 -17.96 20.06
N ILE A 33 5.50 -17.03 19.10
CA ILE A 33 6.72 -16.30 18.74
C ILE A 33 6.98 -15.16 19.74
N LYS A 34 7.88 -15.40 20.70
CA LYS A 34 8.24 -14.39 21.72
C LYS A 34 8.98 -13.21 21.10
N ALA A 35 8.64 -11.98 21.51
CA ALA A 35 9.44 -10.82 21.14
C ALA A 35 10.86 -10.95 21.77
N PRO A 36 11.93 -10.45 21.11
CA PRO A 36 11.96 -9.66 19.87
C PRO A 36 12.04 -10.49 18.57
N ALA A 37 11.81 -11.81 18.61
CA ALA A 37 11.96 -12.64 17.43
C ALA A 37 11.02 -12.22 16.29
N THR A 38 11.58 -12.18 15.08
CA THR A 38 10.93 -11.82 13.80
C THR A 38 10.93 -12.98 12.80
N SER A 39 11.32 -14.17 13.24
CA SER A 39 11.24 -15.41 12.48
C SER A 39 10.81 -16.57 13.36
N GLY A 40 10.21 -17.61 12.77
CA GLY A 40 9.95 -18.87 13.43
C GLY A 40 9.03 -19.76 12.62
N HIS A 41 7.73 -19.66 12.86
CA HIS A 41 6.75 -20.45 12.11
C HIS A 41 6.53 -19.87 10.70
N PRO A 42 6.52 -20.68 9.62
CA PRO A 42 6.39 -20.17 8.26
C PRO A 42 5.19 -19.24 8.02
N ALA A 43 4.06 -19.51 8.67
CA ALA A 43 2.87 -18.64 8.58
C ALA A 43 3.04 -17.30 9.31
N PHE A 44 3.82 -17.26 10.39
CA PHE A 44 4.21 -16.00 11.03
C PHE A 44 5.15 -15.21 10.13
N ASP A 45 6.16 -15.87 9.55
CA ASP A 45 7.11 -15.23 8.65
C ASP A 45 6.41 -14.61 7.43
N ARG A 46 5.42 -15.30 6.86
CA ARG A 46 4.57 -14.74 5.79
C ARG A 46 3.78 -13.51 6.26
N ALA A 47 3.13 -13.57 7.41
CA ALA A 47 2.38 -12.43 7.94
C ALA A 47 3.29 -11.23 8.18
N PHE A 48 4.48 -11.46 8.76
CA PHE A 48 5.49 -10.43 9.00
C PHE A 48 5.99 -9.81 7.69
N ARG A 49 6.28 -10.63 6.68
CA ARG A 49 6.68 -10.16 5.34
C ARG A 49 5.58 -9.36 4.65
N VAL A 50 4.31 -9.76 4.78
CA VAL A 50 3.17 -9.00 4.26
C VAL A 50 3.10 -7.61 4.88
N GLN A 51 3.20 -7.51 6.21
CA GLN A 51 3.16 -6.22 6.90
C GLN A 51 4.35 -5.34 6.52
N MET A 52 5.58 -5.86 6.56
CA MET A 52 6.78 -5.09 6.22
C MET A 52 6.78 -4.60 4.78
N ASN A 53 6.44 -5.46 3.81
CA ASN A 53 6.37 -5.05 2.41
C ASN A 53 5.25 -4.02 2.17
N THR A 54 4.12 -4.12 2.88
CA THR A 54 3.05 -3.13 2.77
C THR A 54 3.46 -1.82 3.40
N LEU A 55 4.21 -1.84 4.50
CA LEU A 55 4.78 -0.66 5.14
C LEU A 55 5.78 0.06 4.24
N GLU A 56 6.75 -0.66 3.68
CA GLU A 56 7.71 -0.10 2.71
C GLU A 56 6.99 0.51 1.50
N SER A 57 6.03 -0.21 0.93
CA SER A 57 5.27 0.26 -0.24
C SER A 57 4.40 1.48 0.09
N THR A 58 3.82 1.55 1.30
CA THR A 58 3.05 2.69 1.78
C THR A 58 3.89 3.96 1.88
N LEU A 59 5.14 3.84 2.36
CA LEU A 59 6.07 4.97 2.47
C LEU A 59 6.41 5.60 1.12
N MET A 60 6.43 4.82 0.04
CA MET A 60 6.61 5.34 -1.32
C MET A 60 5.29 5.87 -1.91
N PHE A 61 4.18 5.21 -1.60
CA PHE A 61 2.87 5.53 -2.15
C PHE A 61 2.32 6.88 -1.65
N LEU A 62 2.37 7.14 -0.34
CA LEU A 62 1.78 8.36 0.23
C LEU A 62 2.39 9.67 -0.32
N PRO A 63 3.72 9.81 -0.46
CA PRO A 63 4.31 10.98 -1.13
C PRO A 63 3.89 11.08 -2.60
N SER A 64 3.77 9.95 -3.31
CA SER A 64 3.33 9.92 -4.71
C SER A 64 1.88 10.41 -4.84
N LEU A 65 1.00 9.95 -3.95
CA LEU A 65 -0.40 10.38 -3.88
C LEU A 65 -0.51 11.87 -3.54
N TRP A 66 0.30 12.35 -2.61
CA TRP A 66 0.35 13.77 -2.25
C TRP A 66 0.73 14.64 -3.44
N LEU A 67 1.80 14.28 -4.18
CA LEU A 67 2.20 14.98 -5.40
C LEU A 67 1.04 15.02 -6.41
N ALA A 68 0.45 13.87 -6.72
CA ALA A 68 -0.64 13.78 -7.70
C ALA A 68 -1.88 14.61 -7.30
N ALA A 69 -2.27 14.58 -6.03
CA ALA A 69 -3.41 15.33 -5.53
C ALA A 69 -3.15 16.85 -5.46
N HIS A 70 -1.91 17.26 -5.15
CA HIS A 70 -1.53 18.65 -5.02
C HIS A 70 -1.43 19.37 -6.37
N TYR A 71 -0.83 18.73 -7.38
CA TYR A 71 -0.66 19.32 -8.72
C TYR A 71 -1.91 19.22 -9.63
N GLY A 72 -3.11 19.14 -9.04
CA GLY A 72 -4.38 19.30 -9.73
C GLY A 72 -5.06 18.03 -10.24
N PHE A 73 -4.52 16.84 -9.99
CA PHE A 73 -5.11 15.56 -10.44
C PHE A 73 -5.88 14.82 -9.34
N ALA A 74 -6.51 15.53 -8.39
CA ALA A 74 -7.12 14.91 -7.20
C ALA A 74 -8.08 13.74 -7.47
N ALA A 75 -8.96 13.84 -8.49
CA ALA A 75 -9.86 12.75 -8.85
C ALA A 75 -9.10 11.51 -9.38
N TRP A 76 -8.18 11.72 -10.33
CA TRP A 76 -7.36 10.65 -10.89
C TRP A 76 -6.40 10.03 -9.88
N ALA A 77 -5.78 10.85 -9.02
CA ALA A 77 -4.95 10.41 -7.90
C ALA A 77 -5.73 9.51 -6.94
N GLY A 78 -7.00 9.85 -6.67
CA GLY A 78 -7.89 9.00 -5.88
C GLY A 78 -8.19 7.67 -6.57
N ILE A 79 -8.48 7.65 -7.87
CA ILE A 79 -8.75 6.43 -8.64
C ILE A 79 -7.52 5.51 -8.66
N THR A 80 -6.35 6.02 -9.04
CA THR A 80 -5.11 5.23 -9.08
C THR A 80 -4.68 4.77 -7.69
N GLY A 81 -4.95 5.59 -6.66
CA GLY A 81 -4.76 5.23 -5.27
C GLY A 81 -5.68 4.10 -4.79
N LEU A 82 -6.95 4.09 -5.20
CA LEU A 82 -7.87 2.98 -4.91
C LEU A 82 -7.40 1.68 -5.57
N VAL A 83 -6.87 1.74 -6.79
CA VAL A 83 -6.26 0.58 -7.46
C VAL A 83 -5.07 0.05 -6.65
N TRP A 84 -4.21 0.94 -6.15
CA TRP A 84 -3.10 0.54 -5.27
C TRP A 84 -3.61 -0.16 -4.01
N VAL A 85 -4.58 0.43 -3.29
CA VAL A 85 -5.17 -0.15 -2.07
C VAL A 85 -5.75 -1.54 -2.36
N ALA A 86 -6.52 -1.70 -3.44
CA ALA A 86 -7.11 -2.97 -3.84
C ALA A 86 -6.03 -4.03 -4.14
N GLY A 87 -4.97 -3.64 -4.87
CA GLY A 87 -3.82 -4.51 -5.14
C GLY A 87 -3.12 -4.94 -3.85
N ARG A 88 -2.90 -4.04 -2.91
CA ARG A 88 -2.27 -4.36 -1.62
C ARG A 88 -3.15 -5.22 -0.71
N ALA A 89 -4.46 -5.01 -0.70
CA ALA A 89 -5.40 -5.86 0.03
C ALA A 89 -5.40 -7.28 -0.54
N TRP A 90 -5.42 -7.42 -1.87
CA TRP A 90 -5.28 -8.72 -2.53
C TRP A 90 -3.93 -9.37 -2.24
N TYR A 91 -2.83 -8.63 -2.37
CA TYR A 91 -1.49 -9.11 -2.04
C TYR A 91 -1.42 -9.68 -0.62
N ALA A 92 -1.96 -8.94 0.36
CA ALA A 92 -1.97 -9.37 1.76
C ALA A 92 -2.80 -10.65 1.95
N ALA A 93 -4.01 -10.70 1.40
CA ALA A 93 -4.88 -11.86 1.52
C ALA A 93 -4.28 -13.11 0.86
N ALA A 94 -3.75 -12.97 -0.36
CA ALA A 94 -3.16 -14.06 -1.12
C ALA A 94 -1.90 -14.60 -0.45
N TYR A 95 -0.99 -13.72 -0.01
CA TYR A 95 0.28 -14.13 0.60
C TYR A 95 0.07 -14.76 2.00
N LEU A 96 -0.93 -14.31 2.77
CA LEU A 96 -1.26 -14.96 4.03
C LEU A 96 -1.72 -16.42 3.83
N GLN A 97 -2.44 -16.70 2.73
CA GLN A 97 -2.87 -18.05 2.37
C GLN A 97 -1.70 -18.88 1.81
N ASP A 98 -1.03 -18.37 0.78
CA ASP A 98 0.01 -19.07 0.03
C ASP A 98 1.04 -18.08 -0.53
N ALA A 99 2.32 -18.34 -0.26
CA ALA A 99 3.42 -17.51 -0.74
C ALA A 99 3.49 -17.40 -2.26
N ALA A 100 3.08 -18.44 -2.99
CA ALA A 100 3.14 -18.47 -4.45
C ALA A 100 2.08 -17.57 -5.11
N ARG A 101 0.99 -17.23 -4.41
CA ARG A 101 -0.17 -16.51 -4.99
C ARG A 101 -0.09 -15.00 -4.88
N ARG A 102 1.02 -14.46 -4.36
CA ARG A 102 1.16 -13.02 -4.06
C ARG A 102 1.35 -12.13 -5.29
N GLU A 103 1.78 -12.69 -6.41
CA GLU A 103 2.29 -11.93 -7.55
C GLU A 103 1.22 -11.05 -8.22
N GLY A 104 0.00 -11.55 -8.39
CA GLY A 104 -1.09 -10.78 -9.02
C GLY A 104 -1.45 -9.51 -8.24
N GLY A 105 -1.61 -9.63 -6.92
CA GLY A 105 -1.86 -8.47 -6.06
C GLY A 105 -0.69 -7.50 -6.01
N PHE A 106 0.56 -8.02 -6.03
CA PHE A 106 1.75 -7.17 -6.12
C PHE A 106 1.77 -6.37 -7.41
N ALA A 107 1.56 -7.01 -8.57
CA ALA A 107 1.56 -6.36 -9.87
C ALA A 107 0.47 -5.28 -9.97
N LEU A 108 -0.76 -5.57 -9.52
CA LEU A 108 -1.85 -4.59 -9.51
C LEU A 108 -1.51 -3.39 -8.61
N GLY A 109 -0.95 -3.65 -7.43
CA GLY A 109 -0.45 -2.61 -6.53
C GLY A 109 0.62 -1.74 -7.20
N SER A 110 1.62 -2.35 -7.83
CA SER A 110 2.69 -1.64 -8.55
C SER A 110 2.14 -0.77 -9.68
N ILE A 111 1.17 -1.26 -10.45
CA ILE A 111 0.51 -0.47 -11.51
C ILE A 111 -0.19 0.76 -10.92
N GLY A 112 -0.96 0.58 -9.84
CA GLY A 112 -1.64 1.69 -9.14
C GLY A 112 -0.65 2.74 -8.62
N TRP A 113 0.46 2.31 -8.03
CA TRP A 113 1.51 3.21 -7.57
C TRP A 113 2.20 3.96 -8.73
N LEU A 114 2.62 3.25 -9.78
CA LEU A 114 3.30 3.85 -10.94
C LEU A 114 2.39 4.88 -11.63
N ALA A 115 1.11 4.57 -11.80
CA ALA A 115 0.14 5.52 -12.35
C ALA A 115 0.00 6.77 -11.46
N THR A 116 -0.06 6.58 -10.13
CA THR A 116 -0.14 7.69 -9.16
C THR A 116 1.13 8.56 -9.23
N LEU A 117 2.30 7.94 -9.28
CA LEU A 117 3.59 8.65 -9.41
C LEU A 117 3.68 9.41 -10.72
N ALA A 118 3.30 8.79 -11.84
CA ALA A 118 3.32 9.43 -13.16
C ALA A 118 2.43 10.68 -13.21
N LEU A 119 1.23 10.63 -12.60
CA LEU A 119 0.36 11.80 -12.46
C LEU A 119 1.02 12.91 -11.63
N GLY A 120 1.66 12.55 -10.51
CA GLY A 120 2.37 13.50 -9.65
C GLY A 120 3.56 14.16 -10.35
N VAL A 121 4.39 13.38 -11.04
CA VAL A 121 5.55 13.87 -11.79
C VAL A 121 5.12 14.76 -12.95
N TYR A 122 4.12 14.34 -13.72
CA TYR A 122 3.58 15.14 -14.81
C TYR A 122 3.03 16.48 -14.31
N GLY A 123 2.28 16.47 -13.21
CA GLY A 123 1.76 17.68 -12.59
C GLY A 123 2.86 18.62 -12.08
N LEU A 124 3.89 18.07 -11.45
CA LEU A 124 5.07 18.81 -11.00
C LEU A 124 5.81 19.47 -12.17
N ILE A 125 6.10 18.71 -13.24
CA ILE A 125 6.78 19.24 -14.44
C ILE A 125 5.95 20.35 -15.07
N ARG A 126 4.64 20.14 -15.22
CA ARG A 126 3.72 21.17 -15.74
C ARG A 126 3.78 22.44 -14.90
N ALA A 127 3.84 22.32 -13.57
CA ALA A 127 3.94 23.48 -12.69
C ALA A 127 5.23 24.26 -12.90
N PHE A 128 6.38 23.58 -13.09
CA PHE A 128 7.66 24.24 -13.39
C PHE A 128 7.72 24.89 -14.78
N VAL A 129 7.07 24.31 -15.79
CA VAL A 129 7.08 24.84 -17.16
C VAL A 129 6.15 26.04 -17.32
N LEU A 130 5.06 26.08 -16.54
CA LEU A 130 4.04 27.14 -16.61
C LEU A 130 4.20 28.24 -15.55
N SER A 131 5.20 28.11 -14.66
CA SER A 131 5.61 29.14 -13.69
C SER A 131 6.60 30.11 -14.30
#